data_AF-E9FXJ5-F1
#
_entry.id   AF-E9FXJ5-F1
#
_cell.length_a   1.000
_cell.length_b   1.000
_cell.length_c   1.000
_cell.angle_alpha   90.00
_cell.angle_beta   90.00
_cell.angle_gamma   90.00
#
_symmetry.space_group_name_H-M   'P 1'
#
loop_
_entity.id
_entity.type
_entity.pdbx_description
1 polymer ?
#
loop_
_entity_poly.entity_id
_entity_poly.type
_entity_poly.pdbx_seq_one_letter_code
_entity_poly.pdbx_strand_id
1 'polypeptide(L)'
;MAFKFALLFGLVAFASACSQAPGTTTTTVTTTVTTVSADEGDEGILSSHDRSVIRKTWDQAKKDSDVAPQVLYRFVTAHPEYQKMFSKFASVPQNELMGNGNFLAQAYTILAGLNVVVQSLSSQELLASQLNSLGGAHQARGATPIMFEQFGEILTGVLAEELGSAFNAEAQSAWKSGLAALVAGISKTLKKPEDLVDPQTKLSGHMIGDVQRSWENIRGGRNAMVSDIFIKLFKETPRIQKFFAKFATVAADALPGNADYEKQVALVADRVDTIISALDDKLQLLGNINYMRYTHTARSIPRGAWDDFGRLLVQSLAAKGVSSDDLDSWKSVLSVLVNGISPKN
;
A
#
# COMPACT_ATOMS: atom_id res chain seq x y z
N MET A 1 -29.09 -2.79 -8.71
CA MET A 1 -28.50 -2.28 -9.97
C MET A 1 -27.11 -2.87 -10.11
N ALA A 2 -26.96 -3.87 -10.97
CA ALA A 2 -25.76 -4.68 -11.13
C ALA A 2 -24.76 -3.99 -12.08
N PHE A 3 -23.53 -3.74 -11.62
CA PHE A 3 -22.42 -3.32 -12.47
C PHE A 3 -21.52 -4.52 -12.78
N LYS A 4 -21.37 -4.78 -14.09
CA LYS A 4 -20.66 -5.91 -14.69
C LYS A 4 -19.15 -5.81 -14.45
N PHE A 5 -18.56 -6.84 -13.84
CA PHE A 5 -17.12 -7.10 -13.81
C PHE A 5 -16.84 -8.21 -14.83
N ALA A 6 -16.46 -7.82 -16.06
CA ALA A 6 -15.90 -8.72 -17.06
C ALA A 6 -15.18 -7.87 -18.12
N LEU A 7 -13.91 -7.55 -17.89
CA LEU A 7 -12.89 -7.35 -18.93
C LEU A 7 -11.57 -6.93 -18.24
N LEU A 8 -10.68 -7.89 -17.99
CA LEU A 8 -9.23 -7.66 -18.01
C LEU A 8 -8.48 -9.01 -18.00
N PHE A 9 -8.86 -9.88 -18.94
CA PHE A 9 -8.04 -10.99 -19.40
C PHE A 9 -8.22 -11.03 -20.91
N GLY A 10 -7.35 -10.32 -21.61
CA GLY A 10 -7.45 -10.11 -23.04
C GLY A 10 -6.12 -9.64 -23.55
N LEU A 11 -5.15 -10.55 -23.56
CA LEU A 11 -4.06 -10.61 -24.54
C LEU A 11 -3.37 -11.96 -24.37
N VAL A 12 -3.25 -12.68 -25.49
CA VAL A 12 -2.53 -13.94 -25.71
C VAL A 12 -3.30 -15.25 -25.46
N ALA A 13 -4.06 -15.67 -26.48
CA ALA A 13 -4.05 -17.06 -26.96
C ALA A 13 -4.64 -17.12 -28.39
N PHE A 14 -3.82 -17.55 -29.34
CA PHE A 14 -4.11 -17.62 -30.77
C PHE A 14 -5.17 -18.67 -31.11
N ALA A 15 -5.89 -18.37 -32.20
CA ALA A 15 -6.85 -19.23 -32.88
C ALA A 15 -6.24 -20.56 -33.36
N SER A 16 -7.03 -21.64 -33.33
CA SER A 16 -7.36 -22.44 -34.52
C SER A 16 -8.34 -23.58 -34.19
N ALA A 17 -9.52 -23.61 -34.83
CA ALA A 17 -10.18 -24.82 -35.29
C ALA A 17 -11.40 -24.48 -36.19
N CYS A 18 -11.22 -24.80 -37.47
CA CYS A 18 -12.05 -24.75 -38.67
C CYS A 18 -13.59 -24.85 -38.58
N SER A 19 -14.27 -24.08 -39.46
CA SER A 19 -15.14 -24.64 -40.50
C SER A 19 -15.29 -23.66 -41.67
N GLN A 20 -15.10 -24.14 -42.90
CA GLN A 20 -15.09 -23.39 -44.15
C GLN A 20 -16.50 -22.95 -44.58
N ALA A 21 -16.61 -21.73 -45.13
CA ALA A 21 -17.59 -21.35 -46.15
C ALA A 21 -16.95 -20.34 -47.11
N PRO A 22 -17.22 -20.37 -48.43
CA PRO A 22 -16.43 -19.65 -49.42
C PRO A 22 -16.99 -18.27 -49.73
N GLY A 23 -16.08 -17.29 -49.85
CA GLY A 23 -16.31 -16.04 -50.56
C GLY A 23 -16.22 -14.81 -49.67
N THR A 24 -15.02 -14.21 -49.58
CA THR A 24 -14.78 -12.77 -49.82
C THR A 24 -13.30 -12.40 -49.61
N THR A 25 -12.78 -11.69 -50.62
CA THR A 25 -11.60 -10.82 -50.71
C THR A 25 -10.45 -10.98 -49.69
N THR A 26 -9.34 -11.54 -50.18
CA THR A 26 -8.05 -11.61 -49.48
C THR A 26 -7.39 -10.23 -49.40
N THR A 27 -7.32 -9.64 -48.21
CA THR A 27 -6.31 -8.63 -47.87
C THR A 27 -5.16 -9.34 -47.17
N THR A 28 -4.02 -9.47 -47.86
CA THR A 28 -2.81 -10.06 -47.29
C THR A 28 -2.21 -9.11 -46.26
N VAL A 29 -2.51 -9.33 -44.98
CA VAL A 29 -1.78 -8.71 -43.87
C VAL A 29 -0.61 -9.64 -43.54
N THR A 30 0.60 -9.25 -43.96
CA THR A 30 1.84 -9.89 -43.52
C THR A 30 1.99 -9.67 -42.02
N THR A 31 1.55 -10.64 -41.23
CA THR A 31 1.81 -10.68 -39.79
C THR A 31 3.16 -11.35 -39.61
N THR A 32 4.20 -10.56 -39.34
CA THR A 32 5.49 -11.08 -38.91
C THR A 32 5.28 -11.74 -37.55
N VAL A 33 5.22 -13.07 -37.52
CA VAL A 33 5.26 -13.84 -36.27
C VAL A 33 6.70 -13.75 -35.77
N THR A 34 6.97 -12.79 -34.89
CA THR A 34 8.22 -12.79 -34.12
C THR A 34 8.14 -13.96 -33.15
N THR A 35 8.73 -15.10 -33.52
CA THR A 35 9.04 -16.17 -32.59
C THR A 35 10.02 -15.61 -31.56
N VAL A 36 9.56 -15.36 -30.34
CA VAL A 36 10.42 -15.05 -29.20
C VAL A 36 11.22 -16.32 -28.92
N SER A 37 12.45 -16.38 -29.42
CA SER A 37 13.39 -17.46 -29.09
C SER A 37 13.60 -17.50 -27.58
N ALA A 38 13.58 -18.70 -27.00
CA ALA A 38 13.94 -18.87 -25.61
C ALA A 38 15.38 -18.38 -25.42
N ASP A 39 15.58 -17.51 -24.44
CA ASP A 39 16.93 -17.08 -24.07
C ASP A 39 17.56 -18.23 -23.27
N GLU A 40 18.57 -18.89 -23.84
CA GLU A 40 19.32 -19.98 -23.19
C GLU A 40 20.46 -19.45 -22.30
N GLY A 41 20.66 -18.13 -22.26
CA GLY A 41 21.69 -17.47 -21.45
C GLY A 41 21.44 -17.52 -19.94
N ASP A 42 22.55 -17.44 -19.20
CA ASP A 42 22.61 -17.34 -17.74
C ASP A 42 22.57 -15.86 -17.26
N GLU A 43 22.56 -14.92 -18.20
CA GLU A 43 22.47 -13.48 -17.92
C GLU A 43 21.02 -13.08 -17.62
N GLY A 44 20.51 -13.38 -16.43
CA GLY A 44 19.14 -13.03 -16.03
C GLY A 44 18.87 -13.15 -14.52
N ILE A 45 17.65 -12.80 -14.09
CA ILE A 45 17.24 -12.87 -12.66
C ILE A 45 17.22 -14.34 -12.15
N LEU A 46 17.07 -15.31 -13.06
CA LEU A 46 17.12 -16.75 -12.80
C LEU A 46 17.91 -17.43 -13.89
N SER A 47 18.68 -18.48 -13.57
CA SER A 47 19.44 -19.28 -14.55
C SER A 47 18.52 -20.01 -15.52
N SER A 48 18.99 -20.32 -16.73
CA SER A 48 18.22 -21.13 -17.70
C SER A 48 17.88 -22.52 -17.16
N HIS A 49 18.78 -23.06 -16.35
CA HIS A 49 18.59 -24.32 -15.62
C HIS A 49 17.45 -24.23 -14.60
N ASP A 50 17.46 -23.24 -13.70
CA ASP A 50 16.39 -23.08 -12.69
C ASP A 50 15.03 -22.87 -13.34
N ARG A 51 14.96 -22.06 -14.42
CA ARG A 51 13.73 -21.84 -15.19
C ARG A 51 13.18 -23.16 -15.73
N SER A 52 14.04 -24.04 -16.23
CA SER A 52 13.66 -25.36 -16.73
C SER A 52 13.14 -26.28 -15.61
N VAL A 53 13.84 -26.33 -14.48
CA VAL A 53 13.46 -27.15 -13.31
C VAL A 53 12.10 -26.71 -12.75
N ILE A 54 11.88 -25.40 -12.58
CA ILE A 54 10.59 -24.84 -12.11
C ILE A 54 9.47 -25.24 -13.08
N ARG A 55 9.66 -25.04 -14.38
CA ARG A 55 8.63 -25.38 -15.38
C ARG A 55 8.29 -26.86 -15.38
N LYS A 56 9.29 -27.74 -15.37
CA LYS A 56 9.10 -29.19 -15.37
C LYS A 56 8.33 -29.68 -14.14
N THR A 57 8.73 -29.22 -12.97
CA THR A 57 8.09 -29.61 -11.70
C THR A 57 6.68 -29.01 -11.58
N TRP A 58 6.48 -27.77 -12.04
CA TRP A 58 5.15 -27.16 -12.13
C TRP A 58 4.21 -27.92 -13.06
N ASP A 59 4.68 -28.32 -14.24
CA ASP A 59 3.88 -29.07 -15.23
C ASP A 59 3.44 -30.45 -14.72
N GLN A 60 4.16 -31.01 -13.73
CA GLN A 60 3.74 -32.21 -13.03
C GLN A 60 2.70 -31.89 -11.95
N ALA A 61 2.98 -30.93 -11.08
CA ALA A 61 2.11 -30.61 -9.94
C ALA A 61 0.73 -30.09 -10.37
N LYS A 62 0.66 -29.23 -11.38
CA LYS A 62 -0.60 -28.60 -11.81
C LYS A 62 -1.63 -29.56 -12.41
N LYS A 63 -1.27 -30.83 -12.63
CA LYS A 63 -2.17 -31.88 -13.11
C LYS A 63 -3.11 -32.36 -12.02
N ASP A 64 -2.69 -32.27 -10.76
CA ASP A 64 -3.57 -32.52 -9.63
C ASP A 64 -4.43 -31.28 -9.37
N SER A 65 -5.75 -31.47 -9.39
CA SER A 65 -6.72 -30.40 -9.15
C SER A 65 -6.71 -29.89 -7.72
N ASP A 66 -6.24 -30.70 -6.76
CA ASP A 66 -6.28 -30.39 -5.34
C ASP A 66 -5.16 -29.44 -4.91
N VAL A 67 -4.10 -29.29 -5.71
CA VAL A 67 -3.00 -28.34 -5.45
C VAL A 67 -3.54 -26.92 -5.26
N ALA A 68 -4.45 -26.47 -6.14
CA ALA A 68 -4.98 -25.10 -6.07
C ALA A 68 -5.75 -24.83 -4.77
N PRO A 69 -6.81 -25.60 -4.42
CA PRO A 69 -7.50 -25.45 -3.14
C PRO A 69 -6.57 -25.59 -1.93
N GLN A 70 -5.63 -26.54 -1.95
CA GLN A 70 -4.69 -26.77 -0.83
C GLN A 70 -3.79 -25.58 -0.56
N VAL A 71 -3.20 -24.98 -1.60
CA VAL A 71 -2.35 -23.79 -1.46
C VAL A 71 -3.13 -22.64 -0.84
N LEU A 72 -4.30 -22.30 -1.40
CA LEU A 72 -5.09 -21.18 -0.88
C LEU A 72 -5.60 -21.45 0.55
N TYR A 73 -6.00 -22.70 0.84
CA TYR A 73 -6.52 -23.09 2.15
C TYR A 73 -5.47 -22.95 3.23
N ARG A 74 -4.27 -23.49 2.99
CA ARG A 74 -3.14 -23.40 3.93
C ARG A 74 -2.68 -21.96 4.10
N PHE A 75 -2.67 -21.17 3.04
CA PHE A 75 -2.29 -19.75 3.10
C PHE A 75 -3.22 -18.95 4.01
N VAL A 76 -4.54 -19.06 3.83
CA VAL A 76 -5.51 -18.33 4.68
C VAL A 76 -5.67 -18.95 6.08
N THR A 77 -5.28 -20.21 6.26
CA THR A 77 -5.21 -20.85 7.58
C THR A 77 -4.02 -20.34 8.38
N ALA A 78 -2.84 -20.26 7.77
CA ALA A 78 -1.62 -19.71 8.36
C ALA A 78 -1.71 -18.19 8.62
N HIS A 79 -2.44 -17.47 7.75
CA HIS A 79 -2.63 -16.02 7.81
C HIS A 79 -4.12 -15.64 7.72
N PRO A 80 -4.90 -15.80 8.82
CA PRO A 80 -6.35 -15.52 8.82
C PRO A 80 -6.72 -14.09 8.43
N GLU A 81 -5.82 -13.13 8.65
CA GLU A 81 -5.96 -11.74 8.23
C GLU A 81 -6.05 -11.59 6.70
N TYR A 82 -5.44 -12.48 5.92
CA TYR A 82 -5.49 -12.42 4.45
C TYR A 82 -6.79 -12.94 3.88
N GLN A 83 -7.51 -13.82 4.60
CA GLN A 83 -8.85 -14.24 4.19
C GLN A 83 -9.79 -13.03 4.02
N LYS A 84 -9.62 -12.01 4.88
CA LYS A 84 -10.43 -10.79 4.86
C LYS A 84 -10.25 -9.95 3.58
N MET A 85 -9.16 -10.16 2.85
CA MET A 85 -8.90 -9.49 1.56
C MET A 85 -9.76 -10.05 0.42
N PHE A 86 -10.33 -11.25 0.59
CA PHE A 86 -11.18 -11.90 -0.40
C PHE A 86 -12.67 -11.75 -0.06
N SER A 87 -13.25 -10.62 -0.43
CA SER A 87 -14.62 -10.22 -0.04
C SER A 87 -15.71 -11.29 -0.26
N LYS A 88 -15.57 -12.17 -1.27
CA LYS A 88 -16.54 -13.22 -1.57
C LYS A 88 -16.58 -14.39 -0.57
N PHE A 89 -15.55 -14.53 0.27
CA PHE A 89 -15.47 -15.56 1.31
C PHE A 89 -14.80 -15.06 2.60
N ALA A 90 -14.69 -13.74 2.78
CA ALA A 90 -14.04 -13.11 3.94
C ALA A 90 -14.67 -13.51 5.29
N SER A 91 -15.98 -13.83 5.31
CA SER A 91 -16.72 -14.22 6.51
C SER A 91 -17.02 -15.72 6.60
N VAL A 92 -16.53 -16.53 5.66
CA VAL A 92 -16.76 -17.97 5.65
C VAL A 92 -15.87 -18.62 6.73
N PRO A 93 -16.42 -19.46 7.63
CA PRO A 93 -15.61 -20.19 8.60
C PRO A 93 -14.52 -21.03 7.91
N GLN A 94 -13.31 -21.10 8.48
CA GLN A 94 -12.19 -21.78 7.82
C GLN A 94 -12.50 -23.25 7.51
N ASN A 95 -13.17 -23.97 8.41
CA ASN A 95 -13.57 -25.36 8.22
C ASN A 95 -14.59 -25.58 7.08
N GLU A 96 -15.22 -24.52 6.56
CA GLU A 96 -16.19 -24.58 5.47
C GLU A 96 -15.59 -24.15 4.12
N LEU A 97 -14.37 -23.60 4.08
CA LEU A 97 -13.77 -23.03 2.88
C LEU A 97 -13.63 -24.04 1.73
N MET A 98 -13.21 -25.27 2.03
CA MET A 98 -13.00 -26.31 1.01
C MET A 98 -14.31 -26.73 0.30
N GLY A 99 -15.47 -26.47 0.91
CA GLY A 99 -16.78 -26.68 0.29
C GLY A 99 -17.36 -25.43 -0.38
N ASN A 100 -16.70 -24.27 -0.28
CA ASN A 100 -17.23 -23.00 -0.76
C ASN A 100 -16.87 -22.73 -2.23
N GLY A 101 -17.88 -22.56 -3.09
CA GLY A 101 -17.67 -22.33 -4.52
C GLY A 101 -16.89 -21.06 -4.87
N ASN A 102 -17.02 -19.97 -4.09
CA ASN A 102 -16.25 -18.74 -4.33
C ASN A 102 -14.77 -18.93 -3.96
N PHE A 103 -14.50 -19.66 -2.89
CA PHE A 103 -13.14 -20.02 -2.49
C PHE A 103 -12.47 -20.89 -3.56
N LEU A 104 -13.13 -21.96 -4.01
CA LEU A 104 -12.62 -22.84 -5.06
C LEU A 104 -12.35 -22.08 -6.37
N ALA A 105 -13.30 -21.24 -6.80
CA ALA A 105 -13.12 -20.42 -7.99
C ALA A 105 -11.90 -19.47 -7.87
N GLN A 106 -11.68 -18.89 -6.69
CA GLN A 106 -10.52 -18.04 -6.43
C GLN A 106 -9.21 -18.84 -6.42
N ALA A 107 -9.20 -20.03 -5.83
CA ALA A 107 -8.04 -20.92 -5.80
C ALA A 107 -7.57 -21.27 -7.23
N TYR A 108 -8.50 -21.69 -8.10
CA TYR A 108 -8.17 -21.97 -9.50
C TYR A 108 -7.77 -20.73 -10.30
N THR A 109 -8.34 -19.55 -9.97
CA THR A 109 -7.91 -18.28 -10.58
C THR A 109 -6.46 -17.95 -10.23
N ILE A 110 -6.05 -18.18 -8.98
CA ILE A 110 -4.67 -17.98 -8.53
C ILE A 110 -3.74 -18.97 -9.22
N LEU A 111 -4.12 -20.25 -9.31
CA LEU A 111 -3.34 -21.28 -10.01
C LEU A 111 -3.13 -20.92 -11.49
N ALA A 112 -4.17 -20.44 -12.17
CA ALA A 112 -4.08 -19.99 -13.56
C ALA A 112 -3.10 -18.81 -13.70
N GLY A 113 -3.15 -17.84 -12.78
CA GLY A 113 -2.20 -16.71 -12.74
C GLY A 113 -0.75 -17.18 -12.52
N LEU A 114 -0.54 -18.11 -11.58
CA LEU A 114 0.77 -18.71 -11.32
C LEU A 114 1.29 -19.47 -12.54
N ASN A 115 0.43 -20.21 -13.24
CA ASN A 115 0.80 -20.90 -14.47
C ASN A 115 1.26 -19.91 -15.56
N VAL A 116 0.62 -18.75 -15.70
CA VAL A 116 1.08 -17.70 -16.64
C VAL A 116 2.48 -17.21 -16.24
N VAL A 117 2.72 -16.93 -14.95
CA VAL A 117 4.05 -16.50 -14.48
C VAL A 117 5.13 -17.55 -14.75
N VAL A 118 4.84 -18.82 -14.48
CA VAL A 118 5.76 -19.93 -14.75
C VAL A 118 6.02 -20.10 -16.25
N GLN A 119 5.00 -19.93 -17.10
CA GLN A 119 5.18 -19.95 -18.56
C GLN A 119 6.04 -18.79 -19.07
N SER A 120 5.93 -17.61 -18.44
CA SER A 120 6.76 -16.44 -18.75
C SER A 120 8.24 -16.62 -18.40
N LEU A 121 8.63 -17.66 -17.64
CA LEU A 121 10.04 -18.00 -17.41
C LEU A 121 10.77 -18.46 -18.70
N SER A 122 10.09 -18.55 -19.84
CA SER A 122 10.72 -18.80 -21.13
C SER A 122 11.63 -17.66 -21.62
N SER A 123 11.37 -16.42 -21.20
CA SER A 123 12.25 -15.28 -21.49
C SER A 123 12.14 -14.20 -20.42
N GLN A 124 13.24 -13.47 -20.25
CA GLN A 124 13.35 -12.45 -19.20
C GLN A 124 12.44 -11.24 -19.47
N GLU A 125 12.25 -10.89 -20.74
CA GLU A 125 11.35 -9.82 -21.16
C GLU A 125 9.89 -10.16 -20.84
N LEU A 126 9.45 -11.40 -21.14
CA LEU A 126 8.11 -11.85 -20.82
C LEU A 126 7.88 -11.88 -19.31
N LEU A 127 8.87 -12.37 -18.55
CA LEU A 127 8.82 -12.36 -17.09
C LEU A 127 8.70 -10.93 -16.55
N ALA A 128 9.54 -9.99 -17.02
CA ALA A 128 9.50 -8.61 -16.56
C ALA A 128 8.14 -7.93 -16.85
N SER A 129 7.61 -8.11 -18.06
CA SER A 129 6.28 -7.61 -18.44
C SER A 129 5.18 -8.20 -17.55
N GLN A 130 5.23 -9.51 -17.30
CA GLN A 130 4.24 -10.20 -16.48
C GLN A 130 4.31 -9.76 -15.01
N LEU A 131 5.51 -9.57 -14.45
CA LEU A 131 5.68 -9.09 -13.08
C LEU A 131 5.18 -7.65 -12.90
N ASN A 132 5.40 -6.77 -13.88
CA ASN A 132 4.87 -5.41 -13.86
C ASN A 132 3.33 -5.39 -13.86
N SER A 133 2.71 -6.18 -14.74
CA SER A 133 1.25 -6.33 -14.81
C SER A 133 0.68 -6.91 -13.51
N LEU A 134 1.33 -7.95 -12.98
CA LEU A 134 0.92 -8.61 -11.75
C LEU A 134 1.00 -7.67 -10.54
N GLY A 135 2.10 -6.95 -10.39
CA GLY A 135 2.28 -6.02 -9.28
C GLY A 135 1.33 -4.83 -9.37
N GLY A 136 1.10 -4.25 -10.55
CA GLY A 136 0.07 -3.21 -10.72
C GLY A 136 -1.33 -3.68 -10.32
N ALA A 137 -1.72 -4.90 -10.70
CA ALA A 137 -3.02 -5.47 -10.33
C ALA A 137 -3.14 -5.75 -8.83
N HIS A 138 -2.05 -6.14 -8.16
CA HIS A 138 -2.03 -6.46 -6.73
C HIS A 138 -1.79 -5.24 -5.84
N GLN A 139 -1.17 -4.18 -6.35
CA GLN A 139 -1.02 -2.89 -5.70
C GLN A 139 -2.39 -2.30 -5.34
N ALA A 140 -3.34 -2.32 -6.29
CA ALA A 140 -4.71 -1.85 -6.07
C ALA A 140 -5.49 -2.67 -5.01
N ARG A 141 -5.01 -3.87 -4.68
CA ARG A 141 -5.61 -4.78 -3.70
C ARG A 141 -4.93 -4.70 -2.32
N GLY A 142 -3.92 -3.84 -2.16
CA GLY A 142 -3.17 -3.69 -0.91
C GLY A 142 -2.21 -4.86 -0.62
N ALA A 143 -1.81 -5.62 -1.65
CA ALA A 143 -0.83 -6.69 -1.47
C ALA A 143 0.57 -6.11 -1.19
N THR A 144 1.35 -6.81 -0.37
CA THR A 144 2.71 -6.43 0.02
C THR A 144 3.71 -7.50 -0.39
N PRO A 145 5.01 -7.17 -0.49
CA PRO A 145 6.05 -8.17 -0.73
C PRO A 145 6.00 -9.37 0.22
N ILE A 146 5.80 -9.12 1.53
CA ILE A 146 5.73 -10.18 2.56
C ILE A 146 4.57 -11.16 2.32
N MET A 147 3.43 -10.71 1.78
CA MET A 147 2.32 -11.60 1.41
C MET A 147 2.72 -12.56 0.28
N PHE A 148 3.53 -12.11 -0.70
CA PHE A 148 4.04 -12.97 -1.77
C PHE A 148 5.10 -13.95 -1.26
N GLU A 149 5.95 -13.53 -0.33
CA GLU A 149 6.93 -14.41 0.35
C GLU A 149 6.21 -15.55 1.09
N GLN A 150 5.24 -15.20 1.94
CA GLN A 150 4.45 -16.18 2.70
C GLN A 150 3.64 -17.11 1.79
N PHE A 151 3.08 -16.58 0.70
CA PHE A 151 2.42 -17.42 -0.31
C PHE A 151 3.40 -18.39 -0.97
N GLY A 152 4.62 -17.94 -1.29
CA GLY A 152 5.68 -18.76 -1.84
C GLY A 152 6.11 -19.91 -0.93
N GLU A 153 6.26 -19.64 0.37
CA GLU A 153 6.56 -20.67 1.38
C GLU A 153 5.49 -21.76 1.41
N ILE A 154 4.21 -21.36 1.51
CA ILE A 154 3.08 -22.31 1.49
C ILE A 154 3.02 -23.10 0.18
N LEU A 155 3.22 -22.43 -0.97
CA LEU A 155 3.26 -23.07 -2.27
C LEU A 155 4.32 -24.17 -2.33
N THR A 156 5.55 -23.88 -1.91
CA THR A 156 6.63 -24.89 -1.95
C THR A 156 6.38 -26.05 -1.00
N GLY A 157 5.74 -25.82 0.15
CA GLY A 157 5.31 -26.89 1.05
C GLY A 157 4.29 -27.83 0.39
N VAL A 158 3.28 -27.28 -0.28
CA VAL A 158 2.29 -28.09 -1.03
C VAL A 158 2.94 -28.84 -2.19
N LEU A 159 3.84 -28.20 -2.94
CA LEU A 159 4.57 -28.85 -4.03
C LEU A 159 5.44 -30.01 -3.53
N ALA A 160 6.09 -29.87 -2.37
CA ALA A 160 6.90 -30.93 -1.78
C ALA A 160 6.06 -32.16 -1.40
N GLU A 161 4.87 -31.94 -0.84
CA GLU A 161 3.94 -33.03 -0.49
C GLU A 161 3.37 -33.71 -1.74
N GLU A 162 2.96 -32.94 -2.74
CA GLU A 162 2.34 -33.45 -3.96
C GLU A 162 3.32 -34.24 -4.84
N LEU A 163 4.53 -33.71 -5.02
CA LEU A 163 5.51 -34.29 -5.95
C LEU A 163 6.41 -35.33 -5.28
N GLY A 164 6.45 -35.38 -3.94
CA GLY A 164 7.30 -36.29 -3.17
C GLY A 164 8.76 -36.27 -3.65
N SER A 165 9.29 -37.42 -4.05
CA SER A 165 10.68 -37.54 -4.51
C SER A 165 11.01 -36.73 -5.78
N ALA A 166 10.01 -36.30 -6.56
CA ALA A 166 10.22 -35.44 -7.71
C ALA A 166 10.53 -33.98 -7.33
N PHE A 167 10.21 -33.56 -6.11
CA PHE A 167 10.62 -32.27 -5.54
C PHE A 167 11.92 -32.40 -4.74
N ASN A 168 12.96 -32.88 -5.43
CA ASN A 168 14.29 -33.11 -4.88
C ASN A 168 15.00 -31.80 -4.48
N ALA A 169 16.23 -31.90 -3.95
CA ALA A 169 16.99 -30.74 -3.48
C ALA A 169 17.24 -29.68 -4.57
N GLU A 170 17.43 -30.13 -5.82
CA GLU A 170 17.57 -29.27 -6.99
C GLU A 170 16.28 -28.47 -7.25
N ALA A 171 15.12 -29.14 -7.26
CA ALA A 171 13.82 -28.49 -7.40
C ALA A 171 13.55 -27.49 -6.26
N GLN A 172 13.82 -27.87 -5.02
CA GLN A 172 13.65 -26.99 -3.87
C GLN A 172 14.51 -25.71 -3.99
N SER A 173 15.78 -25.87 -4.40
CA SER A 173 16.68 -24.74 -4.61
C SER A 173 16.18 -23.84 -5.75
N ALA A 174 15.80 -24.42 -6.88
CA ALA A 174 15.30 -23.68 -8.04
C ALA A 174 14.03 -22.89 -7.69
N TRP A 175 13.06 -23.50 -7.00
CA TRP A 175 11.84 -22.81 -6.56
C TRP A 175 12.11 -21.71 -5.53
N LYS A 176 13.04 -21.92 -4.60
CA LYS A 176 13.45 -20.89 -3.63
C LYS A 176 14.02 -19.66 -4.34
N SER A 177 14.97 -19.88 -5.26
CA SER A 177 15.53 -18.81 -6.09
C SER A 177 14.46 -18.15 -6.95
N GLY A 178 13.58 -18.96 -7.56
CA GLY A 178 12.47 -18.53 -8.40
C GLY A 178 11.49 -17.60 -7.68
N LEU A 179 11.11 -17.96 -6.46
CA LEU A 179 10.23 -17.14 -5.63
C LEU A 179 10.92 -15.86 -5.16
N ALA A 180 12.19 -15.92 -4.76
CA ALA A 180 12.94 -14.72 -4.39
C ALA A 180 13.05 -13.73 -5.57
N ALA A 181 13.31 -14.25 -6.78
CA ALA A 181 13.32 -13.47 -8.02
C ALA A 181 11.95 -12.84 -8.33
N LEU A 182 10.87 -13.63 -8.20
CA LEU A 182 9.50 -13.16 -8.40
C LEU A 182 9.14 -12.05 -7.42
N VAL A 183 9.40 -12.25 -6.12
CA VAL A 183 9.17 -11.27 -5.05
C VAL A 183 9.96 -10.00 -5.33
N ALA A 184 11.26 -10.11 -5.67
CA ALA A 184 12.10 -8.96 -5.98
C ALA A 184 11.57 -8.19 -7.20
N GLY A 185 11.12 -8.87 -8.25
CA GLY A 185 10.59 -8.24 -9.45
C GLY A 185 9.23 -7.58 -9.23
N ILE A 186 8.29 -8.25 -8.55
CA ILE A 186 6.96 -7.69 -8.28
C ILE A 186 7.03 -6.53 -7.26
N SER A 187 7.97 -6.56 -6.33
CA SER A 187 8.19 -5.49 -5.35
C SER A 187 8.56 -4.15 -5.98
N LYS A 188 9.05 -4.14 -7.22
CA LYS A 188 9.30 -2.89 -7.98
C LYS A 188 8.02 -2.13 -8.32
N THR A 189 6.88 -2.81 -8.34
CA THR A 189 5.57 -2.25 -8.71
C THR A 189 4.52 -2.33 -7.59
N LEU A 190 4.74 -3.16 -6.57
CA LEU A 190 3.98 -3.10 -5.33
C LEU A 190 4.38 -1.87 -4.52
N LYS A 191 3.42 -1.31 -3.77
CA LYS A 191 3.76 -0.34 -2.71
C LYS A 191 4.62 -1.06 -1.67
N LYS A 192 5.68 -0.39 -1.20
CA LYS A 192 6.40 -0.94 -0.06
C LYS A 192 5.47 -0.93 1.17
N PRO A 193 5.66 -1.83 2.15
CA PRO A 193 4.83 -1.84 3.36
C PRO A 193 4.71 -0.48 4.04
N GLU A 194 5.77 0.32 4.04
CA GLU A 194 5.80 1.69 4.54
C GLU A 194 4.93 2.68 3.76
N ASP A 195 4.58 2.39 2.50
CA ASP A 195 3.70 3.21 1.67
C ASP A 195 2.22 2.80 1.82
N LEU A 196 1.95 1.72 2.56
CA LEU A 196 0.59 1.32 2.87
C LEU A 196 -0.03 2.28 3.88
N VAL A 197 -1.23 2.72 3.54
CA VAL A 197 -2.02 3.62 4.37
C VAL A 197 -2.81 2.79 5.38
N ASP A 198 -2.65 3.09 6.67
CA ASP A 198 -3.45 2.46 7.71
C ASP A 198 -4.94 2.79 7.53
N PRO A 199 -5.85 1.79 7.55
CA PRO A 199 -7.26 2.03 7.30
C PRO A 199 -7.94 2.99 8.29
N GLN A 200 -7.43 3.11 9.51
CA GLN A 200 -8.04 3.89 10.58
C GLN A 200 -7.44 5.29 10.67
N THR A 201 -6.10 5.40 10.69
CA THR A 201 -5.42 6.71 10.78
C THR A 201 -5.32 7.39 9.42
N LYS A 202 -5.41 6.64 8.32
CA LYS A 202 -5.15 7.13 6.96
C LYS A 202 -3.71 7.64 6.73
N LEU A 203 -2.76 7.20 7.57
CA LEU A 203 -1.34 7.53 7.45
C LEU A 203 -0.54 6.31 7.01
N SER A 204 0.49 6.51 6.20
CA SER A 204 1.48 5.49 5.88
C SER A 204 2.74 5.65 6.75
N GLY A 205 3.53 4.58 6.88
CA GLY A 205 4.81 4.61 7.59
C GLY A 205 5.79 5.64 7.01
N HIS A 206 5.81 5.80 5.69
CA HIS A 206 6.57 6.83 4.99
C HIS A 206 6.16 8.24 5.46
N MET A 207 4.86 8.54 5.44
CA MET A 207 4.36 9.85 5.88
C MET A 207 4.71 10.14 7.34
N ILE A 208 4.57 9.14 8.21
CA ILE A 208 4.91 9.26 9.63
C ILE A 208 6.40 9.55 9.80
N GLY A 209 7.25 8.78 9.12
CA GLY A 209 8.70 8.95 9.16
C GLY A 209 9.15 10.31 8.66
N ASP A 210 8.55 10.83 7.59
CA ASP A 210 8.84 12.17 7.07
C ASP A 210 8.52 13.27 8.08
N VAL A 211 7.33 13.22 8.67
CA VAL A 211 6.87 14.24 9.62
C VAL A 211 7.69 14.18 10.91
N GLN A 212 7.94 13.00 11.46
CA GLN A 212 8.75 12.86 12.68
C GLN A 212 10.19 13.33 12.45
N ARG A 213 10.84 12.87 11.38
CA ARG A 213 12.22 13.24 11.05
C ARG A 213 12.37 14.75 10.82
N SER A 214 11.50 15.34 10.01
CA SER A 214 11.56 16.78 9.73
C SER A 214 11.20 17.63 10.96
N TRP A 215 10.30 17.16 11.83
CA TRP A 215 10.00 17.82 13.11
C TRP A 215 11.18 17.79 14.08
N GLU A 216 11.85 16.65 14.25
CA GLU A 216 13.02 16.53 15.14
C GLU A 216 14.11 17.54 14.81
N ASN A 217 14.33 17.83 13.52
CA ASN A 217 15.34 18.79 13.08
C ASN A 217 15.02 20.25 13.44
N ILE A 218 13.76 20.59 13.70
CA ILE A 218 13.31 21.98 13.85
C ILE A 218 12.62 22.27 15.19
N ARG A 219 12.23 21.24 15.95
CA ARG A 219 11.46 21.35 17.21
C ARG A 219 12.20 22.10 18.32
N GLY A 220 13.51 22.28 18.19
CA GLY A 220 14.29 23.15 19.09
C GLY A 220 13.83 24.62 19.09
N GLY A 221 13.26 25.11 17.98
CA GLY A 221 12.70 26.46 17.84
C GLY A 221 11.17 26.51 17.84
N ARG A 222 10.48 25.47 18.33
CA ARG A 222 9.03 25.31 18.18
C ARG A 222 8.20 26.43 18.82
N ASN A 223 8.62 27.00 19.95
CA ASN A 223 7.87 28.08 20.59
C ASN A 223 7.86 29.35 19.74
N ALA A 224 9.03 29.76 19.22
CA ALA A 224 9.13 30.90 18.30
C ALA A 224 8.29 30.65 17.04
N MET A 225 8.35 29.44 16.49
CA MET A 225 7.54 29.04 15.34
C MET A 225 6.03 29.16 15.61
N VAL A 226 5.54 28.66 16.74
CA VAL A 226 4.13 28.74 17.13
C VAL A 226 3.71 30.18 17.41
N SER A 227 4.59 30.98 18.03
CA SER A 227 4.36 32.42 18.22
C SER A 227 4.16 33.13 16.88
N ASP A 228 5.06 32.92 15.93
CA ASP A 228 4.95 33.50 14.58
C ASP A 228 3.66 33.08 13.86
N ILE A 229 3.28 31.81 13.99
CA ILE A 229 2.01 31.29 13.46
C ILE A 229 0.82 32.01 14.09
N PHE A 230 0.80 32.18 15.42
CA PHE A 230 -0.30 32.89 16.09
C PHE A 230 -0.38 34.36 15.71
N ILE A 231 0.76 35.06 15.62
CA ILE A 231 0.78 36.46 15.21
C ILE A 231 0.21 36.61 13.80
N LYS A 232 0.63 35.75 12.85
CA LYS A 232 0.08 35.73 11.49
C LYS A 232 -1.41 35.38 11.49
N LEU A 233 -1.81 34.36 12.24
CA LEU A 233 -3.20 33.92 12.37
C LEU A 233 -4.11 35.04 12.88
N PHE A 234 -3.68 35.80 13.89
CA PHE A 234 -4.47 36.90 14.44
C PHE A 234 -4.49 38.13 13.52
N LYS A 235 -3.46 38.35 12.71
CA LYS A 235 -3.47 39.39 11.67
C LYS A 235 -4.39 39.03 10.50
N GLU A 236 -4.33 37.78 10.04
CA GLU A 236 -5.15 37.28 8.92
C GLU A 236 -6.62 37.12 9.33
N THR A 237 -6.87 36.59 10.53
CA THR A 237 -8.21 36.32 11.05
C THR A 237 -8.36 36.84 12.50
N PRO A 238 -8.51 38.17 12.70
CA PRO A 238 -8.56 38.78 14.05
C PRO A 238 -9.63 38.22 14.98
N ARG A 239 -10.71 37.65 14.45
CA ARG A 239 -11.77 37.02 15.25
C ARG A 239 -11.26 35.80 16.02
N ILE A 240 -10.21 35.12 15.57
CA ILE A 240 -9.64 33.95 16.25
C ILE A 240 -9.01 34.36 17.59
N GLN A 241 -8.42 35.56 17.68
CA GLN A 241 -7.80 36.02 18.94
C GLN A 241 -8.81 36.13 20.08
N LYS A 242 -10.10 36.34 19.78
CA LYS A 242 -11.18 36.43 20.78
C LYS A 242 -11.39 35.14 21.59
N PHE A 243 -10.95 33.99 21.08
CA PHE A 243 -11.00 32.74 21.84
C PHE A 243 -9.96 32.68 22.97
N PHE A 244 -9.03 33.63 23.02
CA PHE A 244 -7.96 33.70 24.01
C PHE A 244 -8.17 34.86 24.99
N ALA A 245 -9.16 34.74 25.89
CA ALA A 245 -9.65 35.82 26.75
C ALA A 245 -8.55 36.62 27.48
N LYS A 246 -7.47 35.96 27.91
CA LYS A 246 -6.38 36.59 28.67
C LYS A 246 -5.56 37.62 27.88
N PHE A 247 -5.56 37.53 26.56
CA PHE A 247 -4.83 38.44 25.67
C PHE A 247 -5.67 38.83 24.45
N ALA A 248 -7.00 38.73 24.55
CA ALA A 248 -7.93 39.00 23.44
C ALA A 248 -7.90 40.47 22.97
N THR A 249 -7.50 41.39 23.84
CA THR A 249 -7.46 42.84 23.58
C THR A 249 -6.04 43.37 23.32
N VAL A 250 -5.02 42.51 23.41
CA VAL A 250 -3.63 42.91 23.15
C VAL A 250 -3.41 42.96 21.64
N ALA A 251 -2.79 44.03 21.13
CA ALA A 251 -2.46 44.11 19.71
C ALA A 251 -1.52 42.95 19.30
N ALA A 252 -1.73 42.35 18.14
CA ALA A 252 -0.96 41.17 17.72
C ALA A 252 0.57 41.38 17.74
N ASP A 253 1.03 42.58 17.36
CA ASP A 253 2.45 42.96 17.39
C ASP A 253 3.03 43.16 18.81
N ALA A 254 2.17 43.32 19.81
CA ALA A 254 2.54 43.48 21.22
C ALA A 254 2.35 42.18 22.04
N LEU A 255 2.03 41.06 21.38
CA LEU A 255 1.91 39.76 22.05
C LEU A 255 3.24 39.18 22.52
N PRO A 256 4.36 39.28 21.76
CA PRO A 256 5.65 38.81 22.25
C PRO A 256 6.01 39.45 23.59
N GLY A 257 6.32 38.63 24.59
CA GLY A 257 6.62 39.08 25.95
C GLY A 257 5.40 39.20 26.89
N ASN A 258 4.17 38.99 26.39
CA ASN A 258 3.00 38.84 27.26
C ASN A 258 3.02 37.44 27.94
N ALA A 259 3.05 37.40 29.27
CA ALA A 259 3.24 36.16 30.01
C ALA A 259 2.13 35.10 29.80
N ASP A 260 0.87 35.50 29.59
CA ASP A 260 -0.22 34.56 29.31
C ASP A 260 -0.18 34.05 27.87
N TYR A 261 0.24 34.90 26.92
CA TYR A 261 0.48 34.51 25.54
C TYR A 261 1.63 33.49 25.43
N GLU A 262 2.79 33.76 26.04
CA GLU A 262 3.94 32.85 26.00
C GLU A 262 3.62 31.47 26.60
N LYS A 263 2.82 31.43 27.68
CA LYS A 263 2.32 30.18 28.23
C LYS A 263 1.43 29.43 27.24
N GLN A 264 0.55 30.13 26.53
CA GLN A 264 -0.31 29.52 25.52
C GLN A 264 0.49 29.00 24.32
N VAL A 265 1.52 29.74 23.88
CA VAL A 265 2.46 29.32 22.83
C VAL A 265 3.14 28.02 23.22
N ALA A 266 3.70 27.94 24.44
CA ALA A 266 4.35 26.74 24.94
C ALA A 266 3.39 25.53 24.98
N LEU A 267 2.17 25.72 25.49
CA LEU A 267 1.16 24.66 25.55
C LEU A 267 0.80 24.09 24.17
N VAL A 268 0.71 24.96 23.15
CA VAL A 268 0.42 24.52 21.77
C VAL A 268 1.62 23.83 21.17
N ALA A 269 2.82 24.37 21.37
CA ALA A 269 4.06 23.76 20.89
C ALA A 269 4.28 22.36 21.47
N ASP A 270 4.07 22.18 22.77
CA ASP A 270 4.18 20.87 23.44
C ASP A 270 3.07 19.90 23.00
N ARG A 271 1.87 20.40 22.69
CA ARG A 271 0.80 19.57 22.15
C ARG A 271 1.10 19.08 20.74
N VAL A 272 1.64 19.94 19.87
CA VAL A 272 2.08 19.56 18.52
C VAL A 272 3.18 18.51 18.61
N ASP A 273 4.16 18.73 19.48
CA ASP A 273 5.26 17.80 19.75
C ASP A 273 4.74 16.43 20.21
N THR A 274 3.85 16.41 21.19
CA THR A 274 3.21 15.17 21.71
C THR A 274 2.47 14.40 20.62
N ILE A 275 1.74 15.09 19.75
CA ILE A 275 0.98 14.43 18.67
C ILE A 275 1.93 13.83 17.64
N ILE A 276 2.98 14.56 17.25
CA ILE A 276 3.96 14.09 16.26
C ILE A 276 4.74 12.88 16.78
N SER A 277 5.17 12.91 18.05
CA SER A 277 5.86 11.78 18.68
C SER A 277 4.98 10.54 18.80
N ALA A 278 3.66 10.68 18.76
CA ALA A 278 2.71 9.56 18.87
C ALA A 278 2.19 9.07 17.50
N LEU A 279 2.69 9.57 16.37
CA LEU A 279 2.15 9.22 15.05
C LEU A 279 2.28 7.73 14.68
N ASP A 280 3.30 7.06 15.19
CA ASP A 280 3.58 5.63 15.02
C ASP A 280 2.82 4.75 16.03
N ASP A 281 2.34 5.30 17.14
CA ASP A 281 1.42 4.63 18.07
C ASP A 281 -0.03 5.02 17.76
N LYS A 282 -0.71 4.13 17.03
CA LYS A 282 -2.12 4.29 16.65
C LYS A 282 -3.04 4.61 17.84
N LEU A 283 -2.87 3.95 18.98
CA LEU A 283 -3.77 4.14 20.13
C LEU A 283 -3.55 5.51 20.75
N GLN A 284 -2.28 5.91 20.92
CA GLN A 284 -1.94 7.23 21.45
C GLN A 284 -2.36 8.35 20.49
N LEU A 285 -2.13 8.20 19.18
CA LEU A 285 -2.54 9.17 18.18
C LEU A 285 -4.05 9.43 18.22
N LEU A 286 -4.85 8.36 18.19
CA LEU A 286 -6.31 8.47 18.23
C LEU A 286 -6.80 9.03 19.57
N GLY A 287 -6.15 8.66 20.68
CA GLY A 287 -6.40 9.23 22.01
C GLY A 287 -6.16 10.75 22.03
N ASN A 288 -5.03 11.19 21.49
CA ASN A 288 -4.67 12.61 21.39
C ASN A 288 -5.66 13.40 20.51
N ILE A 289 -6.04 12.85 19.36
CA ILE A 289 -7.04 13.48 18.47
C ILE A 289 -8.38 13.64 19.20
N ASN A 290 -8.85 12.61 19.90
CA ASN A 290 -10.10 12.66 20.64
C ASN A 290 -10.05 13.66 21.80
N TYR A 291 -8.93 13.72 22.54
CA TYR A 291 -8.71 14.73 23.57
C TYR A 291 -8.79 16.15 23.00
N MET A 292 -8.12 16.38 21.87
CA MET A 292 -8.13 17.67 21.19
C MET A 292 -9.54 18.03 20.70
N ARG A 293 -10.25 17.10 20.07
CA ARG A 293 -11.66 17.27 19.68
C ARG A 293 -12.51 17.69 20.87
N TYR A 294 -12.54 16.87 21.92
CA TYR A 294 -13.41 17.10 23.08
C TYR A 294 -13.17 18.47 23.73
N THR A 295 -11.90 18.80 23.99
CA THR A 295 -11.53 20.03 24.68
C THR A 295 -11.77 21.29 23.83
N HIS A 296 -11.72 21.20 22.50
CA HIS A 296 -11.89 22.37 21.62
C HIS A 296 -13.32 22.52 21.09
N THR A 297 -14.10 21.44 21.00
CA THR A 297 -15.56 21.52 20.82
C THR A 297 -16.20 22.31 21.96
N ALA A 298 -15.78 22.08 23.20
CA ALA A 298 -16.28 22.82 24.37
C ALA A 298 -15.97 24.34 24.32
N ARG A 299 -14.98 24.74 23.52
CA ARG A 299 -14.58 26.14 23.31
C ARG A 299 -15.14 26.74 22.01
N SER A 300 -15.92 25.95 21.27
CA SER A 300 -16.52 26.35 19.99
C SER A 300 -15.51 26.90 18.98
N ILE A 301 -14.29 26.33 18.95
CA ILE A 301 -13.27 26.73 17.98
C ILE A 301 -13.72 26.25 16.59
N PRO A 302 -13.90 27.16 15.61
CA PRO A 302 -14.39 26.78 14.28
C PRO A 302 -13.33 26.00 13.50
N ARG A 303 -13.77 25.12 12.60
CA ARG A 303 -12.88 24.33 11.72
C ARG A 303 -11.87 25.21 10.97
N GLY A 304 -12.29 26.38 10.49
CA GLY A 304 -11.41 27.30 9.76
C GLY A 304 -10.18 27.74 10.55
N ALA A 305 -10.25 27.83 11.89
CA ALA A 305 -9.09 28.15 12.71
C ALA A 305 -8.02 27.04 12.69
N TRP A 306 -8.45 25.77 12.60
CA TRP A 306 -7.56 24.62 12.45
C TRP A 306 -6.94 24.56 11.06
N ASP A 307 -7.73 24.83 10.01
CA ASP A 307 -7.24 24.88 8.63
C ASP A 307 -6.19 26.00 8.47
N ASP A 308 -6.46 27.19 9.00
CA ASP A 308 -5.52 28.33 8.96
C ASP A 308 -4.23 28.02 9.73
N PHE A 309 -4.34 27.45 10.94
CA PHE A 309 -3.17 27.04 11.71
C PHE A 309 -2.33 25.99 10.96
N GLY A 310 -2.97 24.95 10.39
CA GLY A 310 -2.29 23.91 9.62
C GLY A 310 -1.58 24.47 8.38
N ARG A 311 -2.23 25.38 7.65
CA ARG A 311 -1.62 26.08 6.51
C ARG A 311 -0.39 26.90 6.93
N LEU A 312 -0.51 27.69 8.00
CA LEU A 312 0.59 28.52 8.49
C LEU A 312 1.75 27.68 9.04
N LEU A 313 1.45 26.53 9.64
CA LEU A 313 2.47 25.56 10.03
C LEU A 313 3.25 25.06 8.82
N VAL A 314 2.57 24.58 7.76
CA VAL A 314 3.24 24.13 6.52
C VAL A 314 4.09 25.24 5.89
N GLN A 315 3.61 26.48 5.87
CA GLN A 315 4.41 27.63 5.38
C GLN A 315 5.66 27.87 6.25
N SER A 316 5.54 27.73 7.57
CA SER A 316 6.66 27.87 8.50
C SER A 316 7.70 26.77 8.34
N LEU A 317 7.24 25.53 8.11
CA LEU A 317 8.10 24.38 7.80
C LEU A 317 8.88 24.60 6.50
N ALA A 318 8.19 25.05 5.44
CA ALA A 318 8.82 25.36 4.15
C ALA A 318 9.88 26.46 4.28
N ALA A 319 9.59 27.53 5.04
CA ALA A 319 10.55 28.61 5.30
C ALA A 319 11.80 28.15 6.08
N LYS A 320 11.71 27.03 6.80
CA LYS A 320 12.81 26.40 7.55
C LYS A 320 13.54 25.31 6.74
N GLY A 321 13.21 25.13 5.46
CA GLY A 321 13.94 24.24 4.56
C GLY A 321 13.47 22.78 4.57
N VAL A 322 12.27 22.49 5.09
CA VAL A 322 11.65 21.16 4.93
C VAL A 322 11.39 20.91 3.44
N SER A 323 11.71 19.71 2.94
CA SER A 323 11.61 19.34 1.53
C SER A 323 10.16 19.35 1.02
N SER A 324 9.95 19.48 -0.29
CA SER A 324 8.60 19.39 -0.89
C SER A 324 7.88 18.10 -0.52
N ASP A 325 8.62 16.99 -0.52
CA ASP A 325 8.09 15.66 -0.31
C ASP A 325 7.67 15.49 1.16
N ASP A 326 8.52 15.91 2.11
CA ASP A 326 8.17 15.94 3.52
C ASP A 326 6.96 16.86 3.76
N LEU A 327 6.88 18.02 3.08
CA LEU A 327 5.74 18.95 3.20
C LEU A 327 4.42 18.33 2.70
N ASP A 328 4.45 17.45 1.71
CA ASP A 328 3.26 16.73 1.26
C ASP A 328 2.81 15.67 2.29
N SER A 329 3.75 15.01 2.95
CA SER A 329 3.49 14.16 4.12
C SER A 329 2.90 14.97 5.28
N TRP A 330 3.40 16.17 5.56
CA TRP A 330 2.83 17.09 6.55
C TRP A 330 1.39 17.49 6.26
N LYS A 331 1.07 17.82 5.00
CA LYS A 331 -0.32 18.16 4.60
C LYS A 331 -1.26 16.97 4.82
N SER A 332 -0.80 15.76 4.50
CA SER A 332 -1.57 14.53 4.73
C SER A 332 -1.82 14.29 6.22
N VAL A 333 -0.79 14.38 7.06
CA VAL A 333 -0.91 14.26 8.53
C VAL A 333 -1.83 15.32 9.11
N LEU A 334 -1.65 16.59 8.72
CA LEU A 334 -2.49 17.69 9.20
C LEU A 334 -3.95 17.52 8.77
N SER A 335 -4.22 17.02 7.55
CA SER A 335 -5.58 16.71 7.12
C SER A 335 -6.25 15.67 8.03
N VAL A 336 -5.54 14.60 8.38
CA VAL A 336 -6.03 13.59 9.33
C VAL A 336 -6.30 14.20 10.70
N LEU A 337 -5.36 14.99 11.22
CA LEU A 337 -5.51 15.65 12.52
C LEU A 337 -6.69 16.61 12.53
N VAL A 338 -6.83 17.49 11.54
CA VAL A 338 -7.92 18.47 11.46
C VAL A 338 -9.27 17.78 11.28
N ASN A 339 -9.37 16.77 10.40
CA ASN A 339 -10.62 16.01 10.23
C ASN A 339 -10.99 15.23 11.51
N GLY A 340 -9.98 14.78 12.26
CA GLY A 340 -10.14 14.19 13.56
C GLY A 340 -10.60 15.20 14.62
N ILE A 341 -9.96 16.35 14.74
CA ILE A 341 -10.23 17.34 15.79
C ILE A 341 -11.53 18.10 15.53
N SER A 342 -11.78 18.48 14.27
CA SER A 342 -12.94 19.25 13.82
C SER A 342 -13.50 18.65 12.52
N PRO A 343 -14.31 17.58 12.62
CA PRO A 343 -14.94 16.93 11.46
C PRO A 343 -15.71 17.91 10.58
N LYS A 344 -15.79 17.63 9.27
CA LYS A 344 -16.69 18.36 8.37
C LYS A 344 -18.13 17.95 8.69
N ASN A 345 -19.00 18.95 8.85
CA ASN A 345 -20.45 18.73 9.00
C ASN A 345 -21.08 18.20 7.72
#